data_AF-A0A838DQK9-F1
#
_entry.id   AF-A0A838DQK9-F1
#
_cell.length_a   1.000
_cell.length_b   1.000
_cell.length_c   1.000
_cell.angle_alpha   90.00
_cell.angle_beta   90.00
_cell.angle_gamma   90.00
#
_symmetry.space_group_name_H-M   'P 1'
#
loop_
_entity.id
_entity.type
_entity.pdbx_description
1 polymer ?
#
loop_
_entity_poly.entity_id
_entity_poly.type
_entity_poly.pdbx_seq_one_letter_code
_entity_poly.pdbx_strand_id
1 'polypeptide(L)'
;WYTVDFWLGVLTTALVLIAWLTNLIDKPLATLFGGGVTIVGMGVAYANHRYHTQRGRPSVSLSAVEGRVPDAILAVLTNGDPHNEDVVRSAIHNAEGKPVLFLYVGQPTAARPARIFEMVDPFLEDEKAKDQLGMAEALASKAKISRRYLYRQNTPGAVASVWQIIHPHDTVMAADQATKYEDINPDRIRYEITPHGQVAHMLKRW
;
A
#
# COMPACT_ATOMS: atom_id res chain seq x y z
N TRP A 1 -54.23 6.83 20.56
CA TRP A 1 -52.94 6.35 21.08
C TRP A 1 -51.81 6.68 20.09
N TYR A 2 -51.72 6.03 18.92
CA TYR A 2 -50.68 6.33 17.91
C TYR A 2 -50.44 7.80 17.54
N THR A 3 -51.49 8.61 17.42
CA THR A 3 -51.35 10.05 17.08
C THR A 3 -50.71 10.86 18.21
N VAL A 4 -50.97 10.48 19.46
CA VAL A 4 -50.41 11.15 20.66
C VAL A 4 -48.93 10.81 20.81
N ASP A 5 -48.57 9.53 20.60
CA ASP A 5 -47.18 9.08 20.65
C ASP A 5 -46.33 9.72 19.54
N PHE A 6 -46.91 9.93 18.34
CA PHE A 6 -46.24 10.63 17.24
C PHE A 6 -45.96 12.11 17.58
N TRP A 7 -46.98 12.83 18.06
CA TRP A 7 -46.82 14.24 18.45
C TRP A 7 -45.87 14.40 19.64
N LEU A 8 -45.86 13.43 20.56
CA LEU A 8 -44.90 13.39 21.66
C LEU A 8 -43.48 13.21 21.14
N GLY A 9 -43.26 12.32 20.17
CA GLY A 9 -41.96 12.13 19.51
C GLY A 9 -41.46 13.38 18.79
N VAL A 10 -42.36 14.06 18.06
CA VAL A 10 -42.05 15.35 17.40
C VAL A 10 -41.68 16.41 18.43
N LEU A 11 -42.42 16.51 19.53
CA LEU A 11 -42.15 17.45 20.61
C LEU A 11 -40.80 17.19 21.28
N THR A 12 -40.48 15.93 21.57
CA THR A 12 -39.18 15.57 22.16
C THR A 12 -38.01 15.88 21.23
N THR A 13 -38.19 15.66 19.92
CA THR A 13 -37.16 15.96 18.93
C THR A 13 -36.93 17.48 18.82
N ALA A 14 -38.02 18.26 18.82
CA ALA A 14 -37.94 19.72 18.83
C ALA A 14 -37.26 20.27 20.10
N LEU A 15 -37.59 19.72 21.28
CA LEU A 15 -36.96 20.11 22.55
C LEU A 15 -35.45 19.83 22.57
N VAL A 16 -35.03 18.67 22.05
CA VAL A 16 -33.60 18.32 21.95
C VAL A 16 -32.87 19.25 20.98
N LEU A 17 -33.47 19.56 19.82
CA LEU A 17 -32.93 20.51 18.85
C LEU A 17 -32.77 21.91 19.46
N ILE A 18 -33.80 22.39 20.16
CA ILE A 18 -33.78 23.70 20.82
C ILE A 18 -32.70 23.71 21.90
N ALA A 19 -32.63 22.68 22.76
CA ALA A 19 -31.59 22.59 23.79
C ALA A 19 -30.16 22.60 23.21
N TRP A 20 -29.96 21.93 22.07
CA TRP A 20 -28.69 21.98 21.32
C TRP A 20 -28.38 23.38 20.79
N LEU A 21 -29.37 24.04 20.18
CA LEU A 21 -29.26 25.42 19.68
C LEU A 21 -29.01 26.43 20.80
N THR A 22 -29.65 26.27 21.95
CA THR A 22 -29.44 27.13 23.13
C THR A 22 -28.01 26.95 23.67
N ASN A 23 -27.52 25.71 23.77
CA ASN A 23 -26.14 25.44 24.19
C ASN A 23 -25.11 26.03 23.19
N LEU A 24 -25.43 26.01 21.89
CA LEU A 24 -24.62 26.64 20.84
C LEU A 24 -24.48 28.16 21.02
N ILE A 25 -25.54 28.83 21.49
CA ILE A 25 -25.59 30.28 21.69
C ILE A 25 -25.03 30.69 23.06
N ASP A 26 -25.30 29.92 24.12
CA ASP A 26 -24.87 30.21 25.50
C ASP A 26 -23.41 29.84 25.77
N LYS A 27 -22.87 28.84 25.06
CA LYS A 27 -21.45 28.46 25.09
C LYS A 27 -20.80 28.55 23.71
N PRO A 28 -20.84 29.74 23.07
CA PRO A 28 -20.39 29.91 21.69
C PRO A 28 -18.89 29.59 21.58
N LEU A 29 -18.13 29.87 22.65
CA LEU A 29 -16.70 29.56 22.74
C LEU A 29 -16.40 28.06 22.63
N ALA A 30 -17.21 27.18 23.22
CA ALA A 30 -16.93 25.74 23.22
C ALA A 30 -17.20 25.10 21.85
N THR A 31 -18.28 25.51 21.18
CA THR A 31 -18.63 24.94 19.87
C THR A 31 -17.81 25.57 18.74
N LEU A 32 -17.48 26.85 18.83
CA LEU A 32 -16.56 27.51 17.90
C LEU A 32 -15.14 26.95 18.06
N PHE A 33 -14.74 26.61 19.30
CA PHE A 33 -13.50 25.88 19.54
C PHE A 33 -13.53 24.46 18.94
N GLY A 34 -14.53 23.63 19.27
CA GLY A 34 -14.60 22.26 18.75
C GLY A 34 -14.75 22.19 17.23
N GLY A 35 -15.62 23.03 16.65
CA GLY A 35 -15.80 23.16 15.20
C GLY A 35 -14.56 23.73 14.51
N GLY A 36 -13.92 24.73 15.12
CA GLY A 36 -12.65 25.30 14.63
C GLY A 36 -11.53 24.27 14.61
N VAL A 37 -11.33 23.53 15.71
CA VAL A 37 -10.35 22.43 15.79
C VAL A 37 -10.64 21.36 14.75
N THR A 38 -11.91 21.03 14.51
CA THR A 38 -12.31 20.05 13.48
C THR A 38 -11.98 20.54 12.08
N ILE A 39 -12.31 21.79 11.73
CA ILE A 39 -11.99 22.38 10.43
C ILE A 39 -10.48 22.47 10.22
N VAL A 40 -9.74 22.89 11.24
CA VAL A 40 -8.27 22.94 11.19
C VAL A 40 -7.70 21.54 11.01
N GLY A 41 -8.16 20.55 11.78
CA GLY A 41 -7.72 19.16 11.66
C GLY A 41 -8.00 18.58 10.27
N MET A 42 -9.21 18.79 9.74
CA MET A 42 -9.59 18.38 8.40
C MET A 42 -8.74 19.10 7.33
N GLY A 43 -8.45 20.38 7.52
CA GLY A 43 -7.60 21.18 6.65
C GLY A 43 -6.16 20.66 6.62
N VAL A 44 -5.57 20.36 7.77
CA VAL A 44 -4.24 19.74 7.88
C VAL A 44 -4.23 18.37 7.22
N ALA A 45 -5.23 17.53 7.47
CA ALA A 45 -5.35 16.22 6.86
C ALA A 45 -5.45 16.31 5.32
N TYR A 46 -6.27 17.23 4.81
CA TYR A 46 -6.42 17.46 3.37
C TYR A 46 -5.15 18.03 2.74
N ALA A 47 -4.49 19.01 3.38
CA ALA A 47 -3.24 19.58 2.89
C ALA A 47 -2.13 18.53 2.87
N ASN A 48 -2.03 17.72 3.92
CA ASN A 48 -1.09 16.61 3.98
C ASN A 48 -1.39 15.57 2.89
N HIS A 49 -2.64 15.15 2.76
CA HIS A 49 -3.07 14.23 1.71
C HIS A 49 -2.72 14.77 0.32
N ARG A 50 -3.08 16.03 0.03
CA ARG A 50 -2.79 16.68 -1.25
C ARG A 50 -1.30 16.82 -1.52
N TYR A 51 -0.51 17.14 -0.50
CA TYR A 51 0.95 17.20 -0.60
C TYR A 51 1.56 15.83 -0.95
N HIS A 52 1.09 14.76 -0.30
CA HIS A 52 1.51 13.38 -0.59
C HIS A 52 1.06 12.92 -1.99
N THR A 53 -0.18 13.20 -2.39
CA THR A 53 -0.69 12.85 -3.73
C THR A 53 0.04 13.61 -4.84
N GLN A 54 0.37 14.90 -4.65
CA GLN A 54 1.11 15.70 -5.63
C GLN A 54 2.57 15.25 -5.80
N ARG A 55 3.16 14.62 -4.78
CA ARG A 55 4.49 14.00 -4.88
C ARG A 55 4.48 12.59 -5.49
N GLY A 56 3.34 12.11 -5.99
CA GLY A 56 3.26 10.79 -6.63
C GLY A 56 3.34 9.63 -5.64
N ARG A 57 2.93 9.85 -4.37
CA ARG A 57 2.86 8.82 -3.32
C ARG A 57 1.41 8.38 -3.08
N PRO A 58 0.74 7.67 -4.03
CA PRO A 58 -0.55 7.09 -3.73
C PRO A 58 -0.40 6.11 -2.55
N SER A 59 -1.37 6.14 -1.64
CA SER A 59 -1.36 5.25 -0.47
C SER A 59 -1.49 3.81 -0.95
N VAL A 60 -0.45 3.01 -0.71
CA VAL A 60 -0.43 1.60 -1.07
C VAL A 60 -1.00 0.79 0.10
N SER A 61 -2.03 -0.01 -0.18
CA SER A 61 -2.54 -1.00 0.77
C SER A 61 -1.72 -2.28 0.64
N LEU A 62 -0.97 -2.61 1.70
CA LEU A 62 -0.27 -3.90 1.75
C LEU A 62 -1.28 -5.03 1.81
N SER A 63 -1.09 -6.04 0.97
CA SER A 63 -1.89 -7.25 0.95
C SER A 63 -1.21 -8.33 1.79
N ALA A 64 -1.95 -8.97 2.68
CA ALA A 64 -1.52 -10.26 3.22
C ALA A 64 -1.61 -11.30 2.10
N VAL A 65 -0.55 -12.09 1.90
CA VAL A 65 -0.58 -13.24 1.00
C VAL A 65 -0.82 -14.46 1.87
N GLU A 66 -2.04 -14.98 1.78
CA GLU A 66 -2.48 -16.16 2.53
C GLU A 66 -2.60 -17.41 1.63
N GLY A 67 -2.17 -17.34 0.36
CA GLY A 67 -2.23 -18.49 -0.53
C GLY A 67 -1.72 -18.25 -1.94
N ARG A 68 -1.85 -19.28 -2.77
CA ARG A 68 -1.43 -19.29 -4.19
C ARG A 68 -2.17 -18.22 -4.98
N VAL A 69 -1.45 -17.53 -5.87
CA VAL A 69 -2.07 -16.67 -6.89
C VAL A 69 -1.71 -17.24 -8.26
N PRO A 70 -2.61 -18.01 -8.88
CA PRO A 70 -2.31 -18.69 -10.13
C PRO A 70 -1.98 -17.68 -11.24
N ASP A 71 -1.03 -18.06 -12.10
CA ASP A 71 -0.54 -17.30 -13.25
C ASP A 71 -0.06 -15.88 -12.95
N ALA A 72 0.30 -15.58 -11.69
CA ALA A 72 0.73 -14.26 -11.32
C ALA A 72 2.16 -13.95 -11.75
N ILE A 73 2.43 -12.65 -11.96
CA ILE A 73 3.78 -12.13 -12.15
C ILE A 73 4.25 -11.52 -10.83
N LEU A 74 5.40 -11.96 -10.32
CA LEU A 74 6.02 -11.42 -9.12
C LEU A 74 7.11 -10.42 -9.51
N ALA A 75 6.88 -9.13 -9.30
CA ALA A 75 7.87 -8.08 -9.51
C ALA A 75 8.59 -7.79 -8.19
N VAL A 76 9.90 -8.08 -8.13
CA VAL A 76 10.71 -7.90 -6.92
C VAL A 76 11.47 -6.58 -7.01
N LEU A 77 11.19 -5.67 -6.09
CA LEU A 77 11.81 -4.37 -5.94
C LEU A 77 12.72 -4.39 -4.73
N THR A 78 13.97 -4.00 -4.89
CA THR A 78 14.96 -4.01 -3.81
C THR A 78 15.32 -2.60 -3.39
N ASN A 79 15.54 -2.39 -2.09
CA ASN A 79 15.92 -1.07 -1.62
C ASN A 79 17.23 -0.57 -2.25
N GLY A 80 17.19 0.65 -2.81
CA GLY A 80 18.35 1.32 -3.40
C GLY A 80 18.71 0.86 -4.81
N ASP A 81 17.91 -0.02 -5.41
CA ASP A 81 18.14 -0.50 -6.77
C ASP A 81 17.67 0.55 -7.80
N PRO A 82 18.55 1.03 -8.70
CA PRO A 82 18.19 2.01 -9.72
C PRO A 82 17.26 1.44 -10.80
N HIS A 83 17.18 0.11 -10.95
CA HIS A 83 16.39 -0.56 -11.98
C HIS A 83 14.96 -0.92 -11.53
N ASN A 84 14.55 -0.53 -10.32
CA ASN A 84 13.19 -0.81 -9.82
C ASN A 84 12.08 -0.30 -10.74
N GLU A 85 12.25 0.87 -11.35
CA GLU A 85 11.27 1.40 -12.30
C GLU A 85 11.16 0.52 -13.56
N ASP A 86 12.29 0.06 -14.08
CA ASP A 86 12.35 -0.82 -15.24
C ASP A 86 11.70 -2.18 -14.94
N VAL A 87 11.92 -2.74 -13.74
CA VAL A 87 11.27 -3.97 -13.26
C VAL A 87 9.75 -3.79 -13.24
N VAL A 88 9.25 -2.67 -12.70
CA VAL A 88 7.81 -2.37 -12.67
C VAL A 88 7.26 -2.27 -14.09
N ARG A 89 7.92 -1.53 -14.97
CA ARG A 89 7.49 -1.33 -16.36
C ARG A 89 7.45 -2.65 -17.14
N SER A 90 8.49 -3.46 -17.01
CA SER A 90 8.56 -4.78 -17.65
C SER A 90 7.48 -5.71 -17.11
N ALA A 91 7.26 -5.76 -15.80
CA ALA A 91 6.20 -6.58 -15.21
C ALA A 91 4.79 -6.16 -15.66
N ILE A 92 4.53 -4.85 -15.77
CA ILE A 92 3.25 -4.33 -16.29
C ILE A 92 3.10 -4.67 -17.78
N HIS A 93 4.15 -4.51 -18.58
CA HIS A 93 4.11 -4.77 -20.01
C HIS A 93 3.85 -6.25 -20.31
N ASN A 94 4.51 -7.16 -19.58
CA ASN A 94 4.38 -8.60 -19.74
C ASN A 94 3.17 -9.20 -18.99
N ALA A 95 2.35 -8.39 -18.30
CA ALA A 95 1.21 -8.87 -17.53
C ALA A 95 0.18 -9.60 -18.40
N GLU A 96 -0.11 -9.14 -19.61
CA GLU A 96 -1.08 -9.77 -20.54
C GLU A 96 -2.42 -10.17 -19.88
N GLY A 97 -2.90 -9.38 -18.91
CA GLY A 97 -4.13 -9.65 -18.15
C GLY A 97 -3.95 -10.48 -16.87
N LYS A 98 -2.74 -10.96 -16.59
CA LYS A 98 -2.35 -11.65 -15.35
C LYS A 98 -2.21 -10.65 -14.18
N PRO A 99 -2.48 -11.07 -12.93
CA PRO A 99 -2.25 -10.23 -11.77
C PRO A 99 -0.75 -10.02 -11.53
N VAL A 100 -0.35 -8.79 -11.22
CA VAL A 100 1.04 -8.44 -10.88
C VAL A 100 1.16 -8.21 -9.37
N LEU A 101 2.07 -8.90 -8.72
CA LEU A 101 2.39 -8.73 -7.30
C LEU A 101 3.71 -7.99 -7.19
N PHE A 102 3.68 -6.79 -6.63
CA PHE A 102 4.88 -6.00 -6.36
C PHE A 102 5.37 -6.31 -4.96
N LEU A 103 6.52 -6.96 -4.84
CA LEU A 103 7.21 -7.25 -3.58
C LEU A 103 8.34 -6.26 -3.39
N TYR A 104 8.24 -5.40 -2.37
CA TYR A 104 9.37 -4.57 -1.95
C TYR A 104 10.15 -5.25 -0.83
N VAL A 105 11.46 -5.38 -1.03
CA VAL A 105 12.41 -5.89 -0.05
C VAL A 105 13.16 -4.70 0.56
N GLY A 106 12.71 -4.30 1.76
CA GLY A 106 13.25 -3.18 2.53
C GLY A 106 14.55 -3.52 3.26
N GLN A 107 15.18 -2.53 3.88
CA GLN A 107 16.39 -2.77 4.68
C GLN A 107 16.06 -3.60 5.93
N PRO A 108 17.02 -4.39 6.44
CA PRO A 108 16.84 -5.04 7.73
C PRO A 108 16.83 -3.97 8.83
N THR A 109 15.66 -3.72 9.42
CA THR A 109 15.57 -2.89 10.62
C THR A 109 16.05 -3.72 11.80
N ALA A 110 17.04 -3.21 12.55
CA ALA A 110 17.49 -3.86 13.78
C ALA A 110 16.28 -4.07 14.71
N ALA A 111 16.09 -5.31 15.18
CA ALA A 111 15.00 -5.66 16.07
C ALA A 111 15.10 -4.84 17.36
N ARG A 112 14.38 -3.72 17.40
CA ARG A 112 14.25 -2.92 18.61
C ARG A 112 13.20 -3.60 19.50
N PRO A 113 13.43 -3.72 20.82
CA PRO A 113 12.41 -4.23 21.71
C PRO A 113 11.17 -3.33 21.62
N ALA A 114 10.06 -3.88 21.16
CA ALA A 114 8.78 -3.20 21.10
C ALA A 114 8.38 -2.77 22.52
N ARG A 115 7.99 -1.52 22.69
CA ARG A 115 7.43 -1.05 23.97
C ARG A 115 6.00 -1.55 24.12
N ILE A 116 5.52 -1.61 25.36
CA ILE A 116 4.12 -1.96 25.62
C ILE A 116 3.24 -0.93 24.88
N PHE A 117 2.27 -1.41 24.09
CA PHE A 117 1.37 -0.62 23.20
C PHE A 117 2.01 -0.03 21.93
N GLU A 118 3.23 -0.41 21.57
CA GLU A 118 3.85 0.00 20.30
C GLU A 118 3.56 -1.04 19.20
N MET A 119 2.72 -0.70 18.23
CA MET A 119 2.55 -1.50 17.01
C MET A 119 3.64 -1.08 16.02
N VAL A 120 4.74 -1.84 16.00
CA VAL A 120 5.84 -1.61 15.05
C VAL A 120 5.50 -2.31 13.74
N ASP A 121 5.02 -1.55 12.75
CA ASP A 121 4.99 -1.99 11.36
C ASP A 121 6.20 -1.36 10.63
N PRO A 122 7.22 -2.15 10.26
CA PRO A 122 8.42 -1.62 9.62
C PRO A 122 8.14 -0.90 8.29
N PHE A 123 7.04 -1.23 7.60
CA PHE A 123 6.65 -0.52 6.39
C PHE A 123 6.27 0.95 6.66
N LEU A 124 5.68 1.23 7.83
CA LEU A 124 5.27 2.60 8.19
C LEU A 124 6.45 3.56 8.35
N GLU A 125 7.63 3.04 8.67
CA GLU A 125 8.86 3.85 8.81
C GLU A 125 9.71 3.89 7.53
N ASP A 126 9.47 2.97 6.59
CA ASP A 126 10.23 2.85 5.35
C ASP A 126 9.69 3.79 4.25
N GLU A 127 10.13 5.04 4.29
CA GLU A 127 9.76 6.05 3.27
C GLU A 127 10.15 5.63 1.85
N LYS A 128 11.24 4.87 1.67
CA LYS A 128 11.67 4.39 0.35
C LYS A 128 10.73 3.32 -0.18
N ALA A 129 10.25 2.42 0.68
CA ALA A 129 9.23 1.44 0.30
C ALA A 129 7.95 2.13 -0.16
N LYS A 130 7.48 3.15 0.57
CA LYS A 130 6.29 3.91 0.19
C LYS A 130 6.45 4.61 -1.15
N ASP A 131 7.61 5.19 -1.42
CA ASP A 131 7.91 5.83 -2.70
C ASP A 131 7.90 4.84 -3.86
N GLN A 132 8.58 3.70 -3.70
CA GLN A 132 8.73 2.71 -4.77
C GLN A 132 7.41 1.97 -5.04
N LEU A 133 6.67 1.58 -4.00
CA LEU A 133 5.36 0.96 -4.16
C LEU A 133 4.33 1.98 -4.66
N GLY A 134 4.42 3.25 -4.22
CA GLY A 134 3.59 4.34 -4.72
C GLY A 134 3.80 4.60 -6.22
N MET A 135 5.05 4.60 -6.68
CA MET A 135 5.40 4.63 -8.09
C MET A 135 4.79 3.45 -8.85
N ALA A 136 4.90 2.23 -8.31
CA ALA A 136 4.32 1.04 -8.91
C ALA A 136 2.79 1.12 -9.01
N GLU A 137 2.12 1.64 -7.99
CA GLU A 137 0.67 1.93 -7.98
C GLU A 137 0.28 2.95 -9.03
N ALA A 138 1.00 4.06 -9.15
CA ALA A 138 0.72 5.05 -10.18
C ALA A 138 0.81 4.46 -11.61
N LEU A 139 1.86 3.67 -11.88
CA LEU A 139 2.07 3.03 -13.19
C LEU A 139 1.03 1.94 -13.47
N ALA A 140 0.78 1.06 -12.50
CA ALA A 140 -0.15 -0.05 -12.65
C ALA A 140 -1.62 0.43 -12.69
N SER A 141 -1.96 1.51 -11.99
CA SER A 141 -3.26 2.19 -12.08
C SER A 141 -3.52 2.72 -13.48
N LYS A 142 -2.53 3.40 -14.07
CA LYS A 142 -2.60 3.90 -15.44
C LYS A 142 -2.78 2.76 -16.46
N ALA A 143 -2.15 1.61 -16.22
CA ALA A 143 -2.25 0.42 -17.06
C ALA A 143 -3.52 -0.42 -16.84
N LYS A 144 -4.34 -0.09 -15.83
CA LYS A 144 -5.58 -0.81 -15.48
C LYS A 144 -5.40 -2.32 -15.22
N ILE A 145 -4.27 -2.71 -14.62
CA ILE A 145 -3.99 -4.11 -14.27
C ILE A 145 -4.42 -4.44 -12.84
N SER A 146 -4.76 -5.73 -12.62
CA SER A 146 -4.93 -6.29 -11.27
C SER A 146 -3.59 -6.36 -10.56
N ARG A 147 -3.52 -5.82 -9.34
CA ARG A 147 -2.26 -5.64 -8.62
C ARG A 147 -2.40 -5.86 -7.12
N ARG A 148 -1.34 -6.35 -6.50
CA ARG A 148 -1.21 -6.43 -5.04
C ARG A 148 0.20 -6.02 -4.62
N TYR A 149 0.32 -5.54 -3.38
CA TYR A 149 1.57 -4.99 -2.86
C TYR A 149 2.00 -5.74 -1.61
N LEU A 150 3.26 -6.14 -1.58
CA LEU A 150 3.86 -6.90 -0.51
C LEU A 150 5.09 -6.16 -0.01
N TYR A 151 5.28 -6.20 1.31
CA TYR A 151 6.47 -5.71 1.96
C TYR A 151 7.13 -6.84 2.75
N ARG A 152 8.44 -6.98 2.58
CA ARG A 152 9.30 -7.85 3.38
C ARG A 152 10.57 -7.11 3.74
N GLN A 153 11.09 -7.35 4.94
CA GLN A 153 12.44 -6.93 5.27
C GLN A 153 13.44 -7.86 4.56
N ASN A 154 14.64 -7.35 4.26
CA ASN A 154 15.72 -8.14 3.67
C ASN A 154 16.29 -9.13 4.69
N THR A 155 15.58 -10.23 4.90
CA THR A 155 16.06 -11.41 5.62
C THR A 155 16.47 -12.50 4.62
N PRO A 156 17.43 -13.36 4.95
CA PRO A 156 17.75 -14.53 4.12
C PRO A 156 16.48 -15.31 3.76
N GLY A 157 16.30 -15.64 2.48
CA GLY A 157 15.12 -16.37 2.00
C GLY A 157 13.80 -15.58 1.94
N ALA A 158 13.79 -14.26 2.20
CA ALA A 158 12.55 -13.46 2.17
C ALA A 158 11.81 -13.56 0.83
N VAL A 159 12.53 -13.39 -0.28
CA VAL A 159 11.96 -13.50 -1.63
C VAL A 159 11.54 -14.95 -1.94
N ALA A 160 12.38 -15.92 -1.58
CA ALA A 160 12.10 -17.34 -1.81
C ALA A 160 10.84 -17.81 -1.06
N SER A 161 10.63 -17.37 0.17
CA SER A 161 9.43 -17.69 0.95
C SER A 161 8.16 -17.19 0.26
N VAL A 162 8.19 -15.98 -0.29
CA VAL A 162 7.07 -15.39 -1.01
C VAL A 162 6.84 -16.12 -2.34
N TRP A 163 7.92 -16.46 -3.04
CA TRP A 163 7.88 -17.24 -4.28
C TRP A 163 7.26 -18.63 -4.08
N GLN A 164 7.64 -19.33 -3.01
CA GLN A 164 7.10 -20.64 -2.64
C GLN A 164 5.62 -20.61 -2.22
N ILE A 165 5.12 -19.49 -1.66
CA ILE A 165 3.71 -19.37 -1.30
C ILE A 165 2.87 -19.07 -2.54
N ILE A 166 3.29 -18.07 -3.33
CA ILE A 166 2.49 -17.52 -4.42
C ILE A 166 2.48 -18.44 -5.64
N HIS A 167 3.57 -19.17 -5.87
CA HIS A 167 3.82 -19.95 -7.08
C HIS A 167 3.65 -19.11 -8.37
N PRO A 168 4.43 -18.02 -8.52
CA PRO A 168 4.30 -17.14 -9.69
C PRO A 168 4.76 -17.84 -10.97
N HIS A 169 4.15 -17.47 -12.09
CA HIS A 169 4.54 -17.96 -13.42
C HIS A 169 5.81 -17.28 -13.92
N ASP A 170 5.94 -15.98 -13.64
CA ASP A 170 7.09 -15.16 -13.98
C ASP A 170 7.52 -14.36 -12.75
N THR A 171 8.82 -14.33 -12.48
CA THR A 171 9.40 -13.46 -11.45
C THR A 171 10.34 -12.48 -12.12
N VAL A 172 10.01 -11.19 -12.03
CA VAL A 172 10.72 -10.09 -12.68
C VAL A 172 11.54 -9.36 -11.63
N MET A 173 12.84 -9.22 -11.86
CA MET A 173 13.76 -8.50 -10.96
C MET A 173 14.95 -7.93 -11.73
N ALA A 174 15.71 -7.04 -11.10
CA ALA A 174 16.93 -6.53 -11.70
C ALA A 174 17.95 -7.67 -11.94
N ALA A 175 18.67 -7.64 -13.07
CA ALA A 175 19.52 -8.76 -13.49
C ALA A 175 20.69 -9.04 -12.53
N ASP A 176 21.19 -8.02 -11.85
CA ASP A 176 22.23 -8.11 -10.82
C ASP A 176 21.74 -8.75 -9.51
N GLN A 177 20.43 -8.65 -9.24
CA GLN A 177 19.80 -9.28 -8.08
C GLN A 177 19.44 -10.74 -8.34
N ALA A 178 19.16 -11.12 -9.59
CA ALA A 178 18.80 -12.50 -9.95
C ALA A 178 19.86 -13.54 -9.52
N THR A 179 21.14 -13.18 -9.59
CA THR A 179 22.25 -14.05 -9.16
C THR A 179 22.36 -14.19 -7.64
N LYS A 180 21.77 -13.28 -6.86
CA LYS A 180 21.87 -13.30 -5.39
C LYS A 180 20.84 -14.21 -4.73
N TYR A 181 19.78 -14.59 -5.44
CA TYR A 181 18.69 -15.41 -4.91
C TYR A 181 18.76 -16.83 -5.48
N GLU A 182 19.76 -17.60 -5.05
CA GLU A 182 19.96 -19.01 -5.46
C GLU A 182 18.80 -19.93 -5.07
N ASP A 183 18.02 -19.55 -4.05
CA ASP A 183 16.89 -20.33 -3.53
C ASP A 183 15.67 -20.35 -4.47
N ILE A 184 15.68 -19.54 -5.54
CA ILE A 184 14.64 -19.53 -6.56
C ILE A 184 15.08 -20.49 -7.69
N ASN A 185 14.28 -21.51 -7.97
CA ASN A 185 14.59 -22.53 -8.98
C ASN A 185 13.69 -22.38 -10.23
N PRO A 186 13.98 -21.43 -11.14
CA PRO A 186 13.23 -21.24 -12.36
C PRO A 186 13.55 -22.35 -13.38
N ASP A 187 12.60 -22.61 -14.29
CA ASP A 187 12.86 -23.51 -15.41
C ASP A 187 13.63 -22.79 -16.53
N ARG A 188 13.45 -21.47 -16.64
CA ARG A 188 14.11 -20.63 -17.65
C ARG A 188 14.32 -19.23 -17.13
N ILE A 189 15.49 -18.66 -17.44
CA ILE A 189 15.78 -17.24 -17.24
C ILE A 189 15.83 -16.55 -18.61
N ARG A 190 15.10 -15.45 -18.76
CA ARG A 190 15.12 -14.58 -19.94
C ARG A 190 15.54 -13.18 -19.50
N TYR A 191 16.48 -12.57 -20.20
CA TYR A 191 16.87 -11.19 -19.94
C TYR A 191 16.20 -10.24 -20.94
N GLU A 192 15.62 -9.17 -20.43
CA GLU A 192 15.07 -8.06 -21.21
C GLU A 192 16.00 -6.85 -21.05
N ILE A 193 16.36 -6.20 -22.16
CA ILE A 193 17.17 -4.99 -22.16
C ILE A 193 16.20 -3.80 -22.10
N THR A 194 16.29 -3.01 -21.03
CA THR A 194 15.51 -1.79 -20.83
C THR A 194 16.40 -0.56 -21.09
N PRO A 195 15.80 0.63 -21.33
CA PRO A 195 16.57 1.85 -21.59
C PRO A 195 17.58 2.22 -20.48
N HIS A 196 17.33 1.80 -19.23
CA HIS A 196 18.17 2.14 -18.08
C HIS A 196 18.85 0.92 -17.45
N GLY A 197 18.76 -0.28 -18.04
CA GLY A 197 19.37 -1.47 -17.45
C GLY A 197 18.97 -2.80 -18.09
N GLN A 198 19.17 -3.87 -17.32
CA GLN A 198 18.77 -5.22 -17.71
C GLN A 198 17.87 -5.80 -16.62
N VAL A 199 16.73 -6.34 -17.05
CA VAL A 199 15.74 -7.00 -16.19
C VAL A 199 15.76 -8.49 -16.48
N ALA A 200 15.71 -9.31 -15.42
CA ALA A 200 15.64 -10.76 -15.52
C ALA A 200 14.21 -11.24 -15.26
N HIS A 201 13.72 -12.10 -16.15
CA HIS A 201 12.49 -12.87 -16.02
C HIS A 201 12.84 -14.31 -15.68
N MET A 202 12.43 -14.74 -14.50
CA MET A 202 12.62 -16.09 -13.99
C MET A 202 11.29 -16.85 -14.11
N LEU A 203 11.15 -17.61 -15.20
CA LEU A 203 9.93 -18.30 -15.56
C LEU A 203 9.87 -19.67 -14.88
N LYS A 204 8.71 -19.99 -14.28
CA LYS A 204 8.44 -21.30 -13.66
C LYS A 204 7.12 -21.87 -14.14
N ARG A 205 7.14 -23.12 -14.60
CA ARG A 205 5.94 -23.93 -14.80
C ARG A 205 5.74 -24.78 -13.56
N TRP A 206 4.55 -24.68 -12.98
CA TRP A 206 4.13 -25.39 -11.77
C TRP A 206 3.25 -26.59 -12.11
#